data_AF-A0A7R9YH71-F1
#
_entry.id   AF-A0A7R9YH71-F1
#
_cell.length_a   1.000
_cell.length_b   1.000
_cell.length_c   1.000
_cell.angle_alpha   90.00
_cell.angle_beta   90.00
_cell.angle_gamma   90.00
#
_symmetry.space_group_name_H-M   'P 1'
#
loop_
_entity.id
_entity.type
_entity.pdbx_description
1 polymer ?
#
loop_
_entity_poly.entity_id
_entity_poly.type
_entity_poly.pdbx_seq_one_letter_code
_entity_poly.pdbx_strand_id
1 'polypeptide(L)'
;GEAAAAALGAGCTAARLDISDSSSIAQFVEAMHTQHPALHVLVNNAGIAFKSSDTTPFAKQTRTTLRTNYEGTVEITAALLPLLRKADNPRIVSVASMAGKLKQLSPELQHAFASESLTLPKLNELVAQFEADVDAGKHRERGWSNSNYGLSKLAVIAFTKVLARDESSILVNACCPGYCDTDMTSHNGPRPAEVGARTAVALALLPSGGRGTG
;
A
#
# COMPACT_ATOMS: atom_id res chain seq x y z
N GLY A 1 -13.40 3.64 13.81
CA GLY A 1 -12.09 3.79 14.46
C GLY A 1 -12.25 3.73 15.96
N GLU A 2 -12.82 4.78 16.55
CA GLU A 2 -12.98 4.93 18.01
C GLU A 2 -13.70 3.76 18.69
N ALA A 3 -14.84 3.33 18.16
CA ALA A 3 -15.57 2.17 18.70
C ALA A 3 -14.75 0.87 18.70
N ALA A 4 -13.93 0.65 17.66
CA ALA A 4 -13.06 -0.52 17.58
C ALA A 4 -11.89 -0.43 18.57
N ALA A 5 -11.27 0.75 18.71
CA ALA A 5 -10.22 0.97 19.71
C ALA A 5 -10.76 0.79 21.14
N ALA A 6 -11.95 1.33 21.43
CA ALA A 6 -12.62 1.16 22.72
C ALA A 6 -12.92 -0.32 23.03
N ALA A 7 -13.33 -1.10 22.03
CA ALA A 7 -13.58 -2.54 22.20
C ALA A 7 -12.30 -3.36 22.47
N LEU A 8 -11.15 -2.91 21.97
CA LEU A 8 -9.85 -3.56 22.22
C LEU A 8 -9.27 -3.21 23.60
N GLY A 9 -9.71 -2.11 24.21
CA GLY A 9 -9.39 -1.74 25.58
C GLY A 9 -8.13 -0.89 25.75
N ALA A 10 -7.58 -0.90 26.97
CA ALA A 10 -6.45 -0.06 27.33
C ALA A 10 -5.21 -0.36 26.47
N GLY A 11 -4.58 0.70 25.93
CA GLY A 11 -3.43 0.61 25.02
C GLY A 11 -3.79 0.73 23.53
N CYS A 12 -5.07 0.80 23.18
CA CYS A 12 -5.53 1.13 21.82
C CYS A 12 -6.10 2.54 21.77
N THR A 13 -5.61 3.36 20.86
CA THR A 13 -6.13 4.70 20.57
C THR A 13 -6.60 4.77 19.12
N ALA A 14 -7.49 5.73 18.85
CA ALA A 14 -7.91 6.05 17.49
C ALA A 14 -7.46 7.47 17.15
N ALA A 15 -6.97 7.66 15.93
CA ALA A 15 -6.65 8.95 15.36
C ALA A 15 -7.14 8.99 13.92
N ARG A 16 -7.57 10.18 13.47
CA ARG A 16 -8.06 10.38 12.11
C ARG A 16 -6.89 10.40 11.13
N LEU A 17 -7.02 9.64 10.05
CA LEU A 17 -6.08 9.65 8.93
C LEU A 17 -6.83 9.31 7.64
N ASP A 18 -6.84 10.24 6.69
CA ASP A 18 -7.19 10.01 5.30
C ASP A 18 -5.91 10.07 4.46
N ILE A 19 -5.43 8.93 3.96
CA ILE A 19 -4.19 8.88 3.18
C ILE A 19 -4.35 9.46 1.77
N SER A 20 -5.57 9.75 1.32
CA SER A 20 -5.79 10.45 0.06
C SER A 20 -5.67 11.98 0.19
N ASP A 21 -5.60 12.51 1.41
CA ASP A 21 -5.52 13.94 1.73
C ASP A 21 -4.18 14.27 2.41
N SER A 22 -3.31 15.00 1.72
CA SER A 22 -2.00 15.42 2.23
C SER A 22 -2.08 16.26 3.49
N SER A 23 -3.15 17.04 3.68
CA SER A 23 -3.35 17.82 4.90
C SER A 23 -3.71 16.92 6.08
N SER A 24 -4.52 15.87 5.85
CA SER A 24 -4.81 14.86 6.86
C SER A 24 -3.56 14.06 7.23
N ILE A 25 -2.71 13.73 6.27
CA ILE A 25 -1.41 13.06 6.52
C ILE A 25 -0.53 13.96 7.39
N ALA A 26 -0.36 15.24 7.03
CA ALA A 26 0.48 16.16 7.77
C ALA A 26 0.03 16.32 9.23
N GLN A 27 -1.27 16.53 9.46
CA GLN A 27 -1.84 16.64 10.81
C GLN A 27 -1.65 15.36 11.64
N PHE A 28 -1.85 14.19 11.02
CA PHE A 28 -1.64 12.91 11.69
C PHE A 28 -0.17 12.70 12.06
N VAL A 29 0.75 13.00 11.13
CA VAL A 29 2.20 12.84 11.34
C VAL A 29 2.70 13.78 12.44
N GLU A 30 2.24 15.03 12.45
CA GLU A 30 2.54 15.98 13.53
C GLU A 30 2.11 15.42 14.89
N ALA A 31 0.86 14.94 15.00
CA ALA A 31 0.36 14.33 16.23
C ALA A 31 1.19 13.11 16.66
N MET A 32 1.56 12.23 15.72
CA MET A 32 2.40 11.07 16.00
C MET A 32 3.78 11.47 16.53
N HIS A 33 4.39 12.51 15.95
CA HIS A 33 5.68 13.03 16.40
C HIS A 33 5.63 13.64 17.79
N THR A 34 4.53 14.30 18.16
CA THR A 34 4.33 14.86 19.49
C THR A 34 4.07 13.78 20.54
N GLN A 35 3.28 12.77 20.21
CA GLN A 35 2.76 11.79 21.16
C GLN A 35 3.70 10.59 21.38
N HIS A 36 4.52 10.26 20.39
CA HIS A 36 5.32 9.04 20.41
C HIS A 36 6.80 9.31 20.10
N PRO A 37 7.73 8.82 20.94
CA PRO A 37 9.17 9.01 20.70
C PRO A 37 9.67 8.20 19.50
N ALA A 38 8.99 7.09 19.17
CA ALA A 38 9.33 6.19 18.08
C ALA A 38 8.08 5.44 17.57
N LEU A 39 8.15 4.92 16.34
CA LEU A 39 7.12 4.06 15.74
C LEU A 39 7.70 2.69 15.44
N HIS A 40 7.19 1.63 16.08
CA HIS A 40 7.74 0.28 15.91
C HIS A 40 7.17 -0.44 14.68
N VAL A 41 5.91 -0.21 14.37
CA VAL A 41 5.20 -0.92 13.30
C VAL A 41 4.31 0.05 12.53
N LEU A 42 4.43 0.04 11.21
CA LEU A 42 3.49 0.67 10.29
C LEU A 42 2.81 -0.40 9.44
N VAL A 43 1.47 -0.44 9.44
CA VAL A 43 0.69 -1.30 8.54
C VAL A 43 -0.09 -0.44 7.55
N ASN A 44 0.41 -0.37 6.31
CA ASN A 44 -0.28 0.28 5.20
C ASN A 44 -1.39 -0.63 4.67
N ASN A 45 -2.53 -0.63 5.36
CA ASN A 45 -3.70 -1.43 5.01
C ASN A 45 -4.70 -0.71 4.11
N ALA A 46 -4.80 0.62 4.25
CA ALA A 46 -5.81 1.41 3.55
C ALA A 46 -5.70 1.25 2.03
N GLY A 47 -6.86 1.12 1.38
CA GLY A 47 -6.96 1.03 -0.06
C GLY A 47 -8.39 0.86 -0.51
N ILE A 48 -8.64 1.19 -1.76
CA ILE A 48 -9.95 1.16 -2.41
C ILE A 48 -9.90 0.33 -3.69
N ALA A 49 -11.08 -0.11 -4.11
CA ALA A 49 -11.33 -0.69 -5.42
C ALA A 49 -12.74 -0.28 -5.85
N PHE A 50 -12.88 0.12 -7.11
CA PHE A 50 -14.20 0.33 -7.71
C PHE A 50 -14.90 -1.01 -7.94
N LYS A 51 -16.22 -1.03 -7.86
CA LYS A 51 -17.03 -2.20 -8.17
C LYS A 51 -17.04 -2.45 -9.68
N SER A 52 -17.18 -3.71 -10.09
CA SER A 52 -17.30 -4.06 -11.51
C SER A 52 -18.50 -3.41 -12.20
N SER A 53 -19.55 -3.10 -11.44
CA SER A 53 -20.76 -2.41 -11.91
C SER A 53 -20.67 -0.88 -11.84
N ASP A 54 -19.56 -0.32 -11.36
CA ASP A 54 -19.41 1.13 -11.22
C ASP A 54 -19.24 1.79 -12.60
N THR A 55 -20.05 2.80 -12.88
CA THR A 55 -20.08 3.50 -14.17
C THR A 55 -19.15 4.71 -14.24
N THR A 56 -18.39 4.99 -13.17
CA THR A 56 -17.39 6.07 -13.15
C THR A 56 -16.39 5.85 -14.30
N PRO A 57 -16.05 6.89 -15.10
CA PRO A 57 -15.08 6.74 -16.18
C PRO A 57 -13.75 6.15 -15.68
N PHE A 58 -13.16 5.23 -16.46
CA PHE A 58 -11.95 4.51 -16.05
C PHE A 58 -10.80 5.44 -15.65
N ALA A 59 -10.61 6.56 -16.33
CA ALA A 59 -9.66 7.60 -15.97
C ALA A 59 -9.86 8.16 -14.55
N LYS A 60 -11.10 8.52 -14.20
CA LYS A 60 -11.43 9.01 -12.85
C LYS A 60 -11.26 7.91 -11.80
N GLN A 61 -11.60 6.66 -12.13
CA GLN A 61 -11.31 5.53 -11.25
C GLN A 61 -9.81 5.34 -11.03
N THR A 62 -9.01 5.47 -12.10
CA THR A 62 -7.55 5.35 -12.07
C THR A 62 -6.94 6.37 -11.13
N ARG A 63 -7.22 7.67 -11.33
CA ARG A 63 -6.70 8.74 -10.47
C ARG A 63 -7.07 8.53 -9.00
N THR A 64 -8.34 8.21 -8.73
CA THR A 64 -8.83 8.00 -7.35
C THR A 64 -8.16 6.80 -6.69
N THR A 65 -7.99 5.71 -7.44
CA THR A 65 -7.35 4.47 -6.96
C THR A 65 -5.86 4.65 -6.72
N LEU A 66 -5.14 5.30 -7.64
CA LEU A 66 -3.70 5.57 -7.50
C LEU A 66 -3.42 6.54 -6.34
N ARG A 67 -4.20 7.60 -6.22
CA ARG A 67 -4.07 8.58 -5.13
C ARG A 67 -4.14 7.90 -3.76
N THR A 68 -5.10 7.01 -3.56
CA THR A 68 -5.28 6.33 -2.27
C THR A 68 -4.29 5.17 -2.10
N ASN A 69 -4.27 4.24 -3.04
CA ASN A 69 -3.57 2.96 -2.84
C ASN A 69 -2.05 3.10 -2.95
N TYR A 70 -1.56 4.03 -3.78
CA TYR A 70 -0.13 4.17 -4.04
C TYR A 70 0.41 5.46 -3.44
N GLU A 71 -0.04 6.63 -3.93
CA GLU A 71 0.56 7.91 -3.55
C GLU A 71 0.40 8.20 -2.06
N GLY A 72 -0.82 8.02 -1.53
CA GLY A 72 -1.11 8.16 -0.11
C GLY A 72 -0.28 7.22 0.76
N THR A 73 -0.07 5.98 0.29
CA THR A 73 0.78 4.99 0.97
C THR A 73 2.26 5.42 0.96
N VAL A 74 2.76 5.93 -0.15
CA VAL A 74 4.14 6.47 -0.26
C VAL A 74 4.30 7.67 0.66
N GLU A 75 3.36 8.61 0.64
CA GLU A 75 3.39 9.87 1.37
C GLU A 75 3.38 9.65 2.89
N ILE A 76 2.43 8.87 3.42
CA ILE A 76 2.38 8.57 4.86
C ILE A 76 3.61 7.78 5.31
N THR A 77 4.10 6.85 4.49
CA THR A 77 5.28 6.05 4.83
C THR A 77 6.50 6.93 4.92
N ALA A 78 6.77 7.76 3.90
CA ALA A 78 7.90 8.67 3.89
C ALA A 78 7.88 9.64 5.07
N ALA A 79 6.70 10.17 5.41
CA ALA A 79 6.52 11.09 6.52
C ALA A 79 6.74 10.44 7.90
N LEU A 80 6.49 9.13 8.05
CA LEU A 80 6.69 8.38 9.29
C LEU A 80 8.07 7.71 9.41
N LEU A 81 8.87 7.67 8.34
CA LEU A 81 10.24 7.11 8.38
C LEU A 81 11.11 7.68 9.51
N PRO A 82 11.09 8.99 9.83
CA PRO A 82 11.87 9.52 10.95
C PRO A 82 11.49 8.94 12.32
N LEU A 83 10.24 8.51 12.54
CA LEU A 83 9.83 7.82 13.77
C LEU A 83 10.20 6.34 13.73
N LEU A 84 10.09 5.69 12.57
CA LEU A 84 10.46 4.28 12.39
C LEU A 84 11.96 4.06 12.64
N ARG A 85 12.81 4.95 12.14
CA ARG A 85 14.27 4.89 12.33
C ARG A 85 14.72 5.04 13.79
N LYS A 86 13.85 5.52 14.69
CA LYS A 86 14.13 5.64 16.13
C LYS A 86 13.74 4.40 16.93
N ALA A 87 12.92 3.52 16.36
CA ALA A 87 12.44 2.34 17.06
C ALA A 87 13.48 1.22 17.00
N ASP A 88 13.45 0.36 18.02
CA ASP A 88 14.16 -0.91 17.97
C ASP A 88 13.39 -1.87 17.06
N ASN A 89 14.10 -2.45 16.08
CA ASN A 89 13.58 -3.48 15.19
C ASN A 89 12.28 -3.08 14.45
N PRO A 90 12.25 -1.94 13.73
CA PRO A 90 11.04 -1.41 13.10
C PRO A 90 10.51 -2.30 11.96
N ARG A 91 9.20 -2.21 11.72
CA ARG A 91 8.47 -2.99 10.71
C ARG A 91 7.58 -2.12 9.85
N ILE A 92 7.59 -2.38 8.55
CA ILE A 92 6.59 -1.84 7.63
C ILE A 92 5.93 -3.02 6.90
N VAL A 93 4.61 -3.07 6.95
CA VAL A 93 3.81 -4.07 6.24
C VAL A 93 2.85 -3.36 5.30
N SER A 94 2.99 -3.61 4.01
CA SER A 94 2.08 -3.07 2.98
C SER A 94 1.09 -4.13 2.53
N VAL A 95 -0.21 -3.86 2.68
CA VAL A 95 -1.28 -4.74 2.21
C VAL A 95 -1.48 -4.51 0.72
N ALA A 96 -0.81 -5.34 -0.08
CA ALA A 96 -0.89 -5.35 -1.53
C ALA A 96 -2.06 -6.24 -2.00
N SER A 97 -1.90 -6.91 -3.14
CA SER A 97 -2.86 -7.88 -3.66
C SER A 97 -2.19 -8.81 -4.65
N MET A 98 -2.68 -10.04 -4.73
CA MET A 98 -2.34 -10.95 -5.83
C MET A 98 -2.77 -10.40 -7.19
N ALA A 99 -3.62 -9.36 -7.26
CA ALA A 99 -3.96 -8.69 -8.51
C ALA A 99 -2.80 -7.90 -9.13
N GLY A 100 -1.78 -7.52 -8.33
CA GLY A 100 -0.59 -6.78 -8.79
C GLY A 100 0.41 -7.67 -9.52
N LYS A 101 0.04 -8.20 -10.69
CA LYS A 101 0.86 -9.16 -11.44
C LYS A 101 1.58 -8.48 -12.62
N LEU A 102 2.90 -8.63 -12.68
CA LEU A 102 3.73 -8.18 -13.82
C LEU A 102 3.24 -8.72 -15.16
N LYS A 103 2.82 -9.99 -15.21
CA LYS A 103 2.40 -10.69 -16.45
C LYS A 103 1.22 -10.05 -17.20
N GLN A 104 0.60 -9.01 -16.65
CA GLN A 104 -0.48 -8.26 -17.28
C GLN A 104 0.03 -7.05 -18.09
N LEU A 105 1.33 -6.76 -18.03
CA LEU A 105 1.99 -5.67 -18.74
C LEU A 105 2.79 -6.20 -19.94
N SER A 106 3.22 -5.31 -20.84
CA SER A 106 4.17 -5.66 -21.90
C SER A 106 5.54 -6.07 -21.33
N PRO A 107 6.38 -6.80 -22.09
CA PRO A 107 7.71 -7.20 -21.65
C PRO A 107 8.59 -6.03 -21.18
N GLU A 108 8.49 -4.87 -21.84
CA GLU A 108 9.26 -3.67 -21.52
C GLU A 108 8.87 -3.13 -20.14
N LEU A 109 7.56 -3.02 -19.88
CA LEU A 109 7.05 -2.59 -18.58
C LEU A 109 7.34 -3.63 -17.49
N GLN A 110 7.25 -4.92 -17.81
CA GLN A 110 7.64 -5.98 -16.88
C GLN A 110 9.11 -5.81 -16.44
N HIS A 111 10.01 -5.57 -17.39
CA HIS A 111 11.41 -5.32 -17.10
C HIS A 111 11.61 -4.07 -16.23
N ALA A 112 10.91 -2.98 -16.54
CA ALA A 112 10.99 -1.73 -15.76
C ALA A 112 10.56 -1.92 -14.29
N PHE A 113 9.41 -2.56 -14.04
CA PHE A 113 8.93 -2.81 -12.67
C PHE A 113 9.73 -3.91 -11.93
N ALA A 114 10.36 -4.83 -12.65
CA ALA A 114 11.15 -5.91 -12.06
C ALA A 114 12.63 -5.53 -11.81
N SER A 115 13.07 -4.37 -12.30
CA SER A 115 14.46 -3.93 -12.16
C SER A 115 14.90 -3.86 -10.69
N GLU A 116 16.04 -4.47 -10.38
CA GLU A 116 16.68 -4.39 -9.04
C GLU A 116 17.17 -2.98 -8.72
N SER A 117 17.44 -2.16 -9.74
CA SER A 117 17.86 -0.77 -9.63
C SER A 117 16.69 0.22 -9.68
N LEU A 118 15.44 -0.25 -9.68
CA LEU A 118 14.27 0.63 -9.66
C LEU A 118 14.36 1.58 -8.46
N THR A 119 14.19 2.88 -8.70
CA THR A 119 14.18 3.92 -7.67
C THR A 119 12.76 4.41 -7.43
N LEU A 120 12.49 5.00 -6.26
CA LEU A 120 11.18 5.59 -5.99
C LEU A 120 10.81 6.69 -7.01
N PRO A 121 11.71 7.63 -7.40
CA PRO A 121 11.42 8.56 -8.48
C PRO A 121 11.04 7.87 -9.79
N LYS A 122 11.77 6.81 -10.18
CA LYS A 122 11.45 6.10 -11.42
C LYS A 122 10.12 5.36 -11.34
N LEU A 123 9.78 4.79 -10.18
CA LEU A 123 8.48 4.17 -9.95
C LEU A 123 7.35 5.22 -10.02
N ASN A 124 7.54 6.41 -9.46
CA ASN A 124 6.59 7.51 -9.56
C ASN A 124 6.37 7.94 -11.02
N GLU A 125 7.44 8.03 -11.82
CA GLU A 125 7.32 8.28 -13.26
C GLU A 125 6.50 7.20 -13.98
N LEU A 126 6.71 5.92 -13.68
CA LEU A 126 5.95 4.83 -14.30
C LEU A 126 4.46 4.90 -13.94
N VAL A 127 4.13 5.20 -12.69
CA VAL A 127 2.74 5.34 -12.25
C VAL A 127 2.08 6.57 -12.89
N ALA A 128 2.79 7.71 -12.94
CA ALA A 128 2.31 8.91 -13.61
C ALA A 128 2.11 8.69 -15.12
N GLN A 129 3.01 7.93 -15.77
CA GLN A 129 2.88 7.58 -17.18
C GLN A 129 1.63 6.73 -17.44
N PHE A 130 1.33 5.77 -16.56
CA PHE A 130 0.09 5.01 -16.68
C PHE A 130 -1.14 5.90 -16.56
N GLU A 131 -1.19 6.81 -15.58
CA GLU A 131 -2.32 7.73 -15.45
C GLU A 131 -2.49 8.59 -16.71
N ALA A 132 -1.40 9.15 -17.22
CA ALA A 132 -1.41 9.93 -18.46
C ALA A 132 -1.87 9.11 -19.67
N ASP A 133 -1.41 7.86 -19.79
CA ASP A 133 -1.82 6.96 -20.89
C ASP A 133 -3.28 6.53 -20.77
N VAL A 134 -3.81 6.42 -19.55
CA VAL A 134 -5.24 6.18 -19.31
C VAL A 134 -6.06 7.43 -19.69
N ASP A 135 -5.64 8.62 -19.28
CA ASP A 135 -6.29 9.89 -19.63
C ASP A 135 -6.32 10.10 -21.15
N ALA A 136 -5.28 9.65 -21.86
CA ALA A 136 -5.20 9.67 -23.32
C ALA A 136 -5.97 8.53 -24.01
N GLY A 137 -6.49 7.54 -23.27
CA GLY A 137 -7.14 6.35 -23.83
C GLY A 137 -6.19 5.39 -24.56
N LYS A 138 -4.89 5.47 -24.29
CA LYS A 138 -3.82 4.72 -25.00
C LYS A 138 -3.16 3.64 -24.15
N HIS A 139 -3.58 3.46 -22.90
CA HIS A 139 -2.91 2.57 -21.95
C HIS A 139 -2.72 1.14 -22.49
N ARG A 140 -3.73 0.55 -23.15
CA ARG A 140 -3.60 -0.81 -23.72
C ARG A 140 -2.62 -0.87 -24.89
N GLU A 141 -2.63 0.13 -25.77
CA GLU A 141 -1.68 0.25 -26.88
C GLU A 141 -0.24 0.38 -26.36
N ARG A 142 -0.08 1.10 -25.25
CA ARG A 142 1.20 1.32 -24.55
C ARG A 142 1.63 0.15 -23.65
N GLY A 143 0.92 -0.97 -23.71
CA GLY A 143 1.31 -2.20 -23.01
C GLY A 143 0.84 -2.30 -21.56
N TRP A 144 0.02 -1.36 -21.08
CA TRP A 144 -0.54 -1.41 -19.73
C TRP A 144 -1.73 -2.35 -19.64
N SER A 145 -1.96 -2.88 -18.43
CA SER A 145 -3.18 -3.63 -18.13
C SER A 145 -4.41 -2.73 -18.06
N ASN A 146 -5.60 -3.29 -18.30
CA ASN A 146 -6.88 -2.59 -18.10
C ASN A 146 -7.39 -2.71 -16.64
N SER A 147 -6.49 -2.62 -15.66
CA SER A 147 -6.82 -2.79 -14.24
C SER A 147 -6.12 -1.72 -13.41
N ASN A 148 -6.87 -0.67 -13.03
CA ASN A 148 -6.35 0.38 -12.15
C ASN A 148 -6.00 -0.15 -10.74
N TYR A 149 -6.84 -1.01 -10.17
CA TYR A 149 -6.58 -1.66 -8.90
C TYR A 149 -5.35 -2.57 -9.00
N GLY A 150 -5.26 -3.39 -10.05
CA GLY A 150 -4.12 -4.27 -10.28
C GLY A 150 -2.82 -3.49 -10.37
N LEU A 151 -2.79 -2.41 -11.15
CA LEU A 151 -1.60 -1.58 -11.25
C LEU A 151 -1.27 -0.86 -9.93
N SER A 152 -2.25 -0.32 -9.22
CA SER A 152 -2.00 0.33 -7.94
C SER A 152 -1.36 -0.63 -6.93
N LYS A 153 -1.77 -1.91 -6.94
CA LYS A 153 -1.19 -2.94 -6.07
C LYS A 153 0.16 -3.44 -6.56
N LEU A 154 0.41 -3.46 -7.87
CA LEU A 154 1.76 -3.68 -8.41
C LEU A 154 2.72 -2.56 -7.98
N ALA A 155 2.27 -1.31 -8.04
CA ALA A 155 3.05 -0.16 -7.59
C ALA A 155 3.37 -0.23 -6.09
N VAL A 156 2.41 -0.65 -5.25
CA VAL A 156 2.68 -0.91 -3.81
C VAL A 156 3.71 -2.02 -3.60
N ILE A 157 3.68 -3.10 -4.39
CA ILE A 157 4.69 -4.17 -4.32
C ILE A 157 6.07 -3.64 -4.71
N ALA A 158 6.15 -2.88 -5.80
CA ALA A 158 7.39 -2.27 -6.26
C ALA A 158 7.94 -1.27 -5.24
N PHE A 159 7.09 -0.40 -4.68
CA PHE A 159 7.46 0.53 -3.61
C PHE A 159 8.01 -0.19 -2.40
N THR A 160 7.35 -1.27 -1.96
CA THR A 160 7.81 -2.09 -0.84
C THR A 160 9.21 -2.65 -1.10
N LYS A 161 9.49 -3.14 -2.32
CA LYS A 161 10.83 -3.64 -2.69
C LYS A 161 11.89 -2.54 -2.66
N VAL A 162 11.57 -1.36 -3.22
CA VAL A 162 12.46 -0.19 -3.19
C VAL A 162 12.76 0.20 -1.75
N LEU A 163 11.73 0.30 -0.91
CA LEU A 163 11.86 0.69 0.49
C LEU A 163 12.65 -0.35 1.30
N ALA A 164 12.44 -1.64 1.07
CA ALA A 164 13.20 -2.71 1.71
C ALA A 164 14.71 -2.65 1.40
N ARG A 165 15.06 -2.21 0.18
CA ARG A 165 16.46 -2.01 -0.23
C ARG A 165 17.04 -0.75 0.40
N ASP A 166 16.29 0.35 0.37
CA ASP A 166 16.79 1.68 0.74
C ASP A 166 16.80 1.90 2.26
N GLU A 167 15.91 1.24 3.02
CA GLU A 167 15.82 1.31 4.49
C GLU A 167 16.30 0.00 5.15
N SER A 168 17.59 -0.28 5.07
CA SER A 168 18.17 -1.56 5.53
C SER A 168 18.02 -1.86 7.04
N SER A 169 17.73 -0.84 7.86
CA SER A 169 17.43 -1.00 9.30
C SER A 169 15.97 -1.34 9.60
N ILE A 170 15.09 -1.32 8.60
CA ILE A 170 13.66 -1.57 8.71
C ILE A 170 13.31 -2.85 7.97
N LEU A 171 12.59 -3.77 8.63
CA LEU A 171 12.07 -4.94 7.91
C LEU A 171 10.76 -4.56 7.20
N VAL A 172 10.82 -4.53 5.88
CA VAL A 172 9.73 -4.08 5.02
C VAL A 172 9.20 -5.25 4.19
N ASN A 173 7.90 -5.53 4.27
CA ASN A 173 7.27 -6.60 3.50
C ASN A 173 5.92 -6.17 2.92
N ALA A 174 5.55 -6.79 1.81
CA ALA A 174 4.21 -6.69 1.25
C ALA A 174 3.50 -8.04 1.43
N CYS A 175 2.19 -8.01 1.62
CA CYS A 175 1.39 -9.22 1.69
C CYS A 175 0.07 -9.10 0.93
N CYS A 176 -0.52 -10.24 0.63
CA CYS A 176 -1.91 -10.31 0.18
C CYS A 176 -2.73 -11.00 1.29
N PRO A 177 -3.85 -10.41 1.74
CA PRO A 177 -4.68 -11.03 2.77
C PRO A 177 -5.48 -12.23 2.25
N GLY A 178 -5.48 -12.46 0.94
CA GLY A 178 -6.39 -13.39 0.26
C GLY A 178 -7.74 -12.73 -0.05
N TYR A 179 -8.65 -13.50 -0.64
CA TYR A 179 -9.97 -13.01 -1.03
C TYR A 179 -10.92 -13.01 0.17
N CYS A 180 -10.96 -11.89 0.89
CA CYS A 180 -11.65 -11.77 2.18
C CYS A 180 -13.09 -11.27 2.04
N ASP A 181 -13.96 -11.71 2.93
CA ASP A 181 -15.32 -11.21 3.14
C ASP A 181 -15.25 -9.80 3.73
N THR A 182 -15.40 -8.79 2.88
CA THR A 182 -15.42 -7.37 3.27
C THR A 182 -16.32 -6.59 2.34
N ASP A 183 -16.65 -5.36 2.72
CA ASP A 183 -17.35 -4.41 1.84
C ASP A 183 -16.64 -4.25 0.50
N MET A 184 -15.30 -4.25 0.46
CA MET A 184 -14.53 -4.13 -0.78
C MET A 184 -14.84 -5.26 -1.77
N THR A 185 -15.06 -6.48 -1.28
CA THR A 185 -15.37 -7.66 -2.11
C THR A 185 -16.88 -7.88 -2.29
N SER A 186 -17.71 -6.96 -1.78
CA SER A 186 -19.17 -7.12 -1.70
C SER A 186 -19.56 -8.41 -0.99
N HIS A 187 -18.82 -8.78 0.05
CA HIS A 187 -19.03 -10.00 0.82
C HIS A 187 -18.96 -11.32 0.03
N ASN A 188 -18.28 -11.33 -1.12
CA ASN A 188 -18.12 -12.53 -1.96
C ASN A 188 -16.83 -13.31 -1.66
N GLY A 189 -15.96 -12.79 -0.79
CA GLY A 189 -14.73 -13.48 -0.40
C GLY A 189 -15.02 -14.66 0.54
N PRO A 190 -14.50 -15.87 0.31
CA PRO A 190 -14.76 -17.03 1.17
C PRO A 190 -13.98 -16.99 2.49
N ARG A 191 -13.07 -16.03 2.66
CA ARG A 191 -12.17 -15.93 3.82
C ARG A 191 -12.66 -14.86 4.80
N PRO A 192 -12.84 -15.15 6.10
CA PRO A 192 -13.14 -14.13 7.09
C PRO A 192 -12.04 -13.06 7.20
N ALA A 193 -12.42 -11.83 7.55
CA ALA A 193 -11.46 -10.72 7.69
C ALA A 193 -10.38 -11.01 8.74
N GLU A 194 -10.69 -11.70 9.84
CA GLU A 194 -9.70 -12.05 10.86
C GLU A 194 -8.64 -13.01 10.33
N VAL A 195 -9.02 -13.91 9.40
CA VAL A 195 -8.07 -14.81 8.74
C VAL A 195 -7.19 -14.03 7.76
N GLY A 196 -7.75 -13.05 7.04
CA GLY A 196 -6.99 -12.17 6.16
C GLY A 196 -5.93 -11.33 6.90
N ALA A 197 -6.24 -10.90 8.12
CA ALA A 197 -5.32 -10.11 8.95
C ALA A 197 -4.08 -10.89 9.41
N ARG A 198 -4.15 -12.22 9.51
CA ARG A 198 -3.08 -13.05 10.09
C ARG A 198 -1.73 -12.86 9.40
N THR A 199 -1.69 -12.74 8.08
CA THR A 199 -0.43 -12.55 7.36
C THR A 199 0.20 -11.20 7.69
N ALA A 200 -0.59 -10.12 7.73
CA ALA A 200 -0.07 -8.81 8.08
C ALA A 200 0.43 -8.77 9.53
N VAL A 201 -0.31 -9.39 10.47
CA VAL A 201 0.10 -9.51 11.88
C VAL A 201 1.38 -10.35 12.02
N ALA A 202 1.49 -11.47 11.31
CA ALA A 202 2.69 -12.30 11.35
C ALA A 202 3.93 -11.54 10.88
N LEU A 203 3.82 -10.76 9.80
CA LEU A 203 4.91 -9.92 9.29
C LEU A 203 5.27 -8.79 10.24
N ALA A 204 4.27 -8.18 10.89
CA ALA A 204 4.45 -7.14 11.88
C ALA A 204 5.13 -7.63 13.17
N LEU A 205 5.03 -8.93 13.48
CA LEU A 205 5.57 -9.55 14.70
C LEU A 205 6.80 -10.43 14.43
N LEU A 206 7.41 -10.35 13.24
CA LEU A 206 8.61 -11.14 12.92
C LEU A 206 9.75 -10.86 13.91
N PRO A 207 10.40 -11.90 14.47
CA PRO A 207 11.53 -11.75 15.38
C PRO A 207 12.67 -10.93 14.75
N SER A 208 13.47 -10.28 15.60
CA SER A 208 14.72 -9.62 15.17
C SER A 208 15.62 -10.61 14.42
N GLY A 209 16.04 -10.26 13.20
CA GLY A 209 16.87 -11.12 12.34
C GLY A 209 16.13 -12.09 11.42
N GLY A 210 14.79 -12.19 11.50
CA GLY A 210 13.99 -12.99 10.58
C GLY A 210 13.81 -12.30 9.22
N ARG A 211 14.51 -12.75 8.17
CA ARG A 211 14.11 -12.45 6.80
C ARG A 211 12.81 -13.19 6.52
N GLY A 212 11.73 -12.48 6.19
CA GLY A 212 10.48 -13.10 5.76
C GLY A 212 10.76 -14.02 4.57
N THR A 213 10.52 -15.32 4.72
CA THR A 213 10.74 -16.30 3.65
C THR A 213 9.52 -16.31 2.73
N GLY A 214 9.75 -15.91 1.48
CA GLY A 214 9.11 -16.43 0.26
C GLY A 214 7.62 -16.19 0.08
#